data_AF-A0A4T0EEH5-F1
#
_entry.id   AF-A0A4T0EEH5-F1
#
_cell.length_a   1.000
_cell.length_b   1.000
_cell.length_c   1.000
_cell.angle_alpha   90.00
_cell.angle_beta   90.00
_cell.angle_gamma   90.00
#
_symmetry.space_group_name_H-M   'P 1'
#
loop_
_entity.id
_entity.type
_entity.pdbx_description
1 polymer ?
#
loop_
_entity_poly.entity_id
_entity_poly.type
_entity_poly.pdbx_seq_one_letter_code
_entity_poly.pdbx_strand_id
1 'polypeptide(L)'
;MYLTLGLIILPLAANAVNIVLSNDDGWADSNIRVLYRTLKASGHGILLSAPSIDQSGTGSSMSPPAPLDYQCQYHTCPFGSPATGMWQTDPNITYVNSFPASAMDYGINISGPKRFGGRRPDLAISGINNGNNSGIAVPFSGTVGAAAHASILGIPSIVFSGQTSHRHAWKAIPPLHSRLYSALATNLTNTLLASGPPYLPPKTFLNVNFAAADPGLCDQERQRIALSAYSLQRDIIVRLERSP
;
A
#
# COMPACT_ATOMS: atom_id res chain seq x y z
N MET A 1 31.23 -32.62 35.28
CA MET A 1 30.87 -31.20 35.07
C MET A 1 30.43 -31.07 33.62
N TYR A 2 29.12 -31.15 33.35
CA TYR A 2 28.58 -31.11 31.99
C TYR A 2 28.39 -29.66 31.58
N LEU A 3 29.13 -29.23 30.55
CA LEU A 3 29.00 -27.91 29.95
C LEU A 3 27.82 -27.96 28.96
N THR A 4 26.66 -27.44 29.36
CA THR A 4 25.54 -27.20 28.44
C THR A 4 25.87 -26.00 27.57
N LEU A 5 26.23 -26.24 26.30
CA LEU A 5 26.25 -25.19 25.27
C LEU A 5 24.81 -24.71 25.04
N GLY A 6 24.48 -23.54 25.57
CA GLY A 6 23.24 -22.85 25.24
C GLY A 6 23.27 -22.39 23.79
N LEU A 7 22.42 -22.98 22.95
CA LEU A 7 22.20 -22.53 21.59
C LEU A 7 21.51 -21.16 21.64
N ILE A 8 22.27 -20.08 21.45
CA ILE A 8 21.71 -18.75 21.29
C ILE A 8 21.07 -18.70 19.90
N ILE A 9 19.75 -18.88 19.85
CA ILE A 9 18.96 -18.57 18.67
C ILE A 9 18.92 -17.04 18.57
N LEU A 10 19.86 -16.47 17.82
CA LEU A 10 19.76 -15.08 17.38
C LEU A 10 18.48 -15.00 16.52
N PRO A 11 17.49 -14.15 16.88
CA PRO A 11 16.37 -13.93 15.98
C PRO A 11 16.95 -13.42 14.66
N LEU A 12 16.63 -14.07 13.54
CA LEU A 12 16.89 -13.50 12.24
C LEU A 12 16.20 -12.14 12.23
N ALA A 13 16.97 -11.07 12.36
CA ALA A 13 16.46 -9.72 12.22
C ALA A 13 15.90 -9.64 10.80
N ALA A 14 14.58 -9.61 10.66
CA ALA A 14 13.96 -9.20 9.41
C ALA A 14 14.54 -7.81 9.11
N ASN A 15 15.37 -7.72 8.06
CA ASN A 15 16.01 -6.46 7.71
C ASN A 15 14.90 -5.45 7.41
N ALA A 16 14.91 -4.32 8.13
CA ALA A 16 14.00 -3.23 7.86
C ALA A 16 14.10 -2.83 6.38
N VAL A 17 12.98 -2.83 5.67
CA VAL A 17 12.92 -2.44 4.26
C VAL A 17 12.28 -1.07 4.08
N ASN A 18 12.61 -0.42 2.98
CA ASN A 18 12.00 0.85 2.60
C ASN A 18 10.77 0.58 1.73
N ILE A 19 9.61 1.05 2.16
CA ILE A 19 8.34 0.86 1.49
C ILE A 19 7.76 2.21 1.12
N VAL A 20 7.44 2.39 -0.16
CA VAL A 20 6.60 3.51 -0.62
C VAL A 20 5.13 3.07 -0.63
N LEU A 21 4.27 3.90 -0.06
CA LEU A 21 2.84 3.66 0.10
C LEU A 21 2.04 4.72 -0.66
N SER A 22 1.03 4.31 -1.43
CA SER A 22 0.08 5.18 -2.13
C SER A 22 -1.35 4.62 -2.04
N ASN A 23 -2.33 5.30 -2.62
CA ASN A 23 -3.71 4.83 -2.86
C ASN A 23 -4.39 5.75 -3.89
N ASP A 24 -5.67 5.50 -4.17
CA ASP A 24 -6.54 6.45 -4.88
C ASP A 24 -7.59 7.15 -4.00
N ASP A 25 -7.88 6.67 -2.79
CA ASP A 25 -8.77 7.37 -1.84
C ASP A 25 -8.18 8.66 -1.23
N GLY A 26 -6.91 8.98 -1.55
CA GLY A 26 -6.18 10.15 -1.09
C GLY A 26 -5.48 9.99 0.25
N TRP A 27 -4.50 10.87 0.49
CA TRP A 27 -3.51 10.78 1.57
C TRP A 27 -4.10 10.90 2.99
N ALA A 28 -5.35 11.33 3.12
CA ALA A 28 -5.99 11.65 4.39
C ALA A 28 -7.14 10.68 4.71
N ASP A 29 -7.29 9.60 3.95
CA ASP A 29 -8.19 8.49 4.26
C ASP A 29 -7.66 7.66 5.45
N SER A 30 -8.58 7.09 6.22
CA SER A 30 -8.29 6.27 7.41
C SER A 30 -7.51 5.00 7.06
N ASN A 31 -7.85 4.31 5.98
CA ASN A 31 -7.25 3.01 5.65
C ASN A 31 -5.75 3.13 5.39
N ILE A 32 -5.35 4.05 4.51
CA ILE A 32 -3.93 4.27 4.21
C ILE A 32 -3.15 4.77 5.44
N ARG A 33 -3.79 5.55 6.32
CA ARG A 33 -3.16 6.07 7.55
C ARG A 33 -3.00 5.02 8.64
N VAL A 34 -3.94 4.08 8.75
CA VAL A 34 -3.79 2.92 9.64
C VAL A 34 -2.72 1.98 9.08
N LEU A 35 -2.75 1.69 7.78
CA LEU A 35 -1.73 0.84 7.14
C LEU A 35 -0.32 1.41 7.28
N TYR A 36 -0.15 2.72 7.06
CA TYR A 36 1.12 3.43 7.31
C TYR A 36 1.63 3.19 8.73
N ARG A 37 0.74 3.34 9.74
CA ARG A 37 1.10 3.17 11.14
C ARG A 37 1.45 1.72 11.47
N THR A 38 0.72 0.74 10.97
CA THR A 38 0.97 -0.68 11.28
C THR A 38 2.25 -1.18 10.62
N LEU A 39 2.53 -0.79 9.37
CA LEU A 39 3.79 -1.12 8.69
C LEU A 39 5.01 -0.43 9.33
N LYS A 40 4.85 0.83 9.76
CA LYS A 40 5.91 1.55 10.50
C LYS A 40 6.16 0.89 11.86
N ALA A 41 5.10 0.49 12.56
CA ALA A 41 5.20 -0.22 13.83
C ALA A 41 5.83 -1.63 13.69
N SER A 42 5.76 -2.25 12.50
CA SER A 42 6.44 -3.52 12.22
C SER A 42 7.93 -3.34 11.86
N GLY A 43 8.50 -2.15 12.04
CA GLY A 43 9.95 -1.91 11.94
C GLY A 43 10.46 -1.46 10.56
N HIS A 44 9.57 -1.18 9.61
CA HIS A 44 9.95 -0.80 8.24
C HIS A 44 10.06 0.72 8.06
N GLY A 45 10.88 1.14 7.09
CA GLY A 45 10.95 2.54 6.65
C GLY A 45 9.80 2.85 5.71
N ILE A 46 8.79 3.59 6.16
CA ILE A 46 7.60 3.87 5.35
C ILE A 46 7.58 5.33 4.88
N LEU A 47 7.26 5.53 3.61
CA LEU A 47 6.90 6.83 3.02
C LEU A 47 5.52 6.71 2.37
N LEU A 48 4.57 7.54 2.81
CA LEU A 48 3.28 7.72 2.14
C LEU A 48 3.38 8.86 1.13
N SER A 49 3.06 8.58 -0.13
CA SER A 49 2.98 9.52 -1.25
C SER A 49 1.70 9.25 -2.02
N ALA A 50 0.65 10.03 -1.74
CA ALA A 50 -0.71 9.77 -2.23
C ALA A 50 -1.39 11.05 -2.74
N PRO A 51 -2.48 10.93 -3.52
CA PRO A 51 -3.26 12.09 -3.98
C PRO A 51 -3.76 12.99 -2.84
N SER A 52 -3.93 14.29 -3.12
CA SER A 52 -4.52 15.28 -2.20
C SER A 52 -6.02 15.08 -1.96
N ILE A 53 -6.71 14.42 -2.89
CA ILE A 53 -8.14 14.10 -2.89
C ILE A 53 -8.36 12.69 -3.43
N ASP A 54 -9.58 12.18 -3.32
CA ASP A 54 -10.03 10.97 -4.02
C ASP A 54 -9.81 11.08 -5.54
N GLN A 55 -9.25 10.02 -6.10
CA GLN A 55 -8.91 9.81 -7.51
C GLN A 55 -9.39 8.42 -7.98
N SER A 56 -10.49 7.92 -7.41
CA SER A 56 -11.10 6.66 -7.82
C SER A 56 -11.43 6.62 -9.31
N GLY A 57 -11.27 5.45 -9.94
CA GLY A 57 -11.63 5.25 -11.34
C GLY A 57 -10.64 5.82 -12.36
N THR A 58 -9.46 6.26 -11.92
CA THR A 58 -8.44 6.90 -12.79
C THR A 58 -7.50 5.91 -13.48
N GLY A 59 -7.61 4.61 -13.19
CA GLY A 59 -6.75 3.58 -13.77
C GLY A 59 -5.26 3.94 -13.65
N SER A 60 -4.55 3.87 -14.78
CA SER A 60 -3.12 4.21 -14.86
C SER A 60 -2.84 5.64 -15.34
N SER A 61 -3.80 6.56 -15.21
CA SER A 61 -3.61 7.96 -15.60
C SER A 61 -2.46 8.62 -14.84
N MET A 62 -1.73 9.50 -15.51
CA MET A 62 -0.62 10.26 -14.95
C MET A 62 -0.64 11.70 -15.48
N SER A 63 -0.20 12.62 -14.63
CA SER A 63 0.08 14.02 -14.97
C SER A 63 1.19 14.58 -14.09
N PRO A 64 1.89 15.64 -14.51
CA PRO A 64 2.78 16.39 -13.60
C PRO A 64 1.98 16.99 -12.43
N PRO A 65 2.50 16.98 -11.19
CA PRO A 65 1.84 17.65 -10.08
C PRO A 65 1.75 19.17 -10.31
N ALA A 66 0.58 19.76 -10.02
CA ALA A 66 0.33 21.20 -10.14
C ALA A 66 -0.17 21.78 -8.81
N PRO A 67 -0.02 23.09 -8.54
CA PRO A 67 -0.61 23.72 -7.36
C PRO A 67 -2.10 23.41 -7.22
N LEU A 68 -2.59 23.36 -5.99
CA LEU A 68 -3.97 23.01 -5.69
C LEU A 68 -4.94 24.13 -6.10
N ASP A 69 -5.83 23.82 -7.04
CA ASP A 69 -6.98 24.64 -7.46
C ASP A 69 -8.27 24.26 -6.71
N TYR A 70 -8.14 23.44 -5.67
CA TYR A 70 -9.21 23.03 -4.77
C TYR A 70 -8.66 22.81 -3.35
N GLN A 71 -9.56 22.65 -2.38
CA GLN A 71 -9.19 22.26 -1.02
C GLN A 71 -9.00 20.74 -0.93
N CYS A 72 -7.92 20.30 -0.28
CA CYS A 72 -7.67 18.87 -0.07
C CYS A 72 -8.76 18.21 0.75
N GLN A 73 -8.91 16.89 0.58
CA GLN A 73 -9.91 16.13 1.31
C GLN A 73 -9.74 16.30 2.83
N TYR A 74 -10.89 16.36 3.51
CA TYR A 74 -10.97 16.61 4.95
C TYR A 74 -10.29 17.91 5.42
N HIS A 75 -10.20 18.92 4.54
CA HIS A 75 -9.64 20.25 4.83
C HIS A 75 -8.16 20.19 5.26
N THR A 76 -7.40 19.23 4.73
CA THR A 76 -6.00 18.99 5.15
C THR A 76 -4.99 19.96 4.53
N CYS A 77 -5.35 20.62 3.43
CA CYS A 77 -4.62 21.73 2.82
C CYS A 77 -5.60 22.67 2.11
N PRO A 78 -5.43 24.00 2.22
CA PRO A 78 -6.31 24.99 1.58
C PRO A 78 -6.09 25.09 0.06
N PHE A 79 -7.04 25.73 -0.62
CA PHE A 79 -6.87 26.19 -2.01
C PHE A 79 -5.58 27.02 -2.16
N GLY A 80 -4.89 26.86 -3.28
CA GLY A 80 -3.62 27.53 -3.57
C GLY A 80 -2.40 26.89 -2.91
N SER A 81 -2.57 25.80 -2.17
CA SER A 81 -1.45 25.06 -1.60
C SER A 81 -0.51 24.52 -2.70
N PRO A 82 0.78 24.29 -2.41
CA PRO A 82 1.74 23.81 -3.41
C PRO A 82 1.35 22.45 -4.01
N ALA A 83 1.95 22.12 -5.15
CA ALA A 83 1.68 20.88 -5.88
C ALA A 83 1.95 19.60 -5.08
N THR A 84 2.87 19.68 -4.12
CA THR A 84 3.15 18.61 -3.17
C THR A 84 3.33 19.22 -1.79
N GLY A 85 3.05 18.45 -0.76
CA GLY A 85 3.25 18.89 0.61
C GLY A 85 3.37 17.71 1.57
N MET A 86 3.65 18.02 2.83
CA MET A 86 3.96 17.02 3.84
C MET A 86 3.11 17.25 5.09
N TRP A 87 2.87 16.19 5.83
CA TRP A 87 2.18 16.26 7.11
C TRP A 87 3.08 16.93 8.15
N GLN A 88 2.52 17.89 8.89
CA GLN A 88 3.28 18.77 9.79
C GLN A 88 4.06 18.00 10.85
N THR A 89 3.50 16.90 11.35
CA THR A 89 4.10 16.11 12.43
C THR A 89 4.84 14.86 11.95
N ASP A 90 4.72 14.51 10.67
CA ASP A 90 5.42 13.35 10.11
C ASP A 90 5.77 13.61 8.63
N PRO A 91 7.03 13.99 8.34
CA PRO A 91 7.45 14.38 7.00
C PRO A 91 7.55 13.19 6.03
N ASN A 92 7.30 11.96 6.50
CA ASN A 92 7.14 10.77 5.67
C ASN A 92 5.71 10.56 5.19
N ILE A 93 4.79 11.46 5.52
CA ILE A 93 3.44 11.45 4.96
C ILE A 93 3.32 12.66 4.03
N THR A 94 3.16 12.40 2.75
CA THR A 94 3.18 13.41 1.70
C THR A 94 1.94 13.31 0.82
N TYR A 95 1.43 14.46 0.38
CA TYR A 95 0.45 14.52 -0.70
C TYR A 95 1.12 14.95 -2.00
N VAL A 96 0.54 14.49 -3.10
CA VAL A 96 0.86 14.90 -4.46
C VAL A 96 -0.43 15.27 -5.16
N ASN A 97 -0.58 16.52 -5.61
CA ASN A 97 -1.75 16.94 -6.39
C ASN A 97 -1.65 16.40 -7.82
N SER A 98 -1.96 15.12 -7.99
CA SER A 98 -2.01 14.41 -9.26
C SER A 98 -2.71 13.04 -9.07
N PHE A 99 -2.68 12.20 -10.10
CA PHE A 99 -3.22 10.85 -10.10
C PHE A 99 -2.41 9.88 -9.21
N PRO A 100 -2.99 8.73 -8.81
CA PRO A 100 -2.34 7.73 -7.96
C PRO A 100 -1.01 7.22 -8.53
N ALA A 101 -0.94 6.99 -9.83
CA ALA A 101 0.29 6.56 -10.50
C ALA A 101 1.38 7.65 -10.47
N SER A 102 1.01 8.93 -10.65
CA SER A 102 1.94 10.05 -10.47
C SER A 102 2.40 10.21 -9.02
N ALA A 103 1.49 10.00 -8.04
CA ALA A 103 1.84 10.05 -6.63
C ALA A 103 2.81 8.92 -6.24
N MET A 104 2.60 7.72 -6.79
CA MET A 104 3.54 6.60 -6.65
C MET A 104 4.90 6.92 -7.29
N ASP A 105 4.91 7.45 -8.52
CA ASP A 105 6.13 7.86 -9.22
C ASP A 105 6.94 8.87 -8.40
N TYR A 106 6.27 9.91 -7.91
CA TYR A 106 6.87 10.93 -7.03
C TYR A 106 7.45 10.30 -5.76
N GLY A 107 6.72 9.34 -5.17
CA GLY A 107 7.16 8.55 -4.04
C GLY A 107 8.44 7.76 -4.32
N ILE A 108 8.53 7.10 -5.47
CA ILE A 108 9.68 6.26 -5.86
C ILE A 108 10.89 7.12 -6.23
N ASN A 109 10.69 8.18 -7.02
CA ASN A 109 11.77 8.89 -7.68
C ASN A 109 12.20 10.18 -6.98
N ILE A 110 11.34 10.78 -6.14
CA ILE A 110 11.59 12.10 -5.57
C ILE A 110 11.58 12.09 -4.04
N SER A 111 10.46 11.76 -3.40
CA SER A 111 10.38 11.79 -1.93
C SER A 111 11.05 10.59 -1.28
N GLY A 112 10.99 9.39 -1.89
CA GLY A 112 11.62 8.17 -1.43
C GLY A 112 13.13 8.31 -1.23
N PRO A 113 13.91 8.67 -2.26
CA PRO A 113 15.35 8.84 -2.13
C PRO A 113 15.74 9.86 -1.06
N LYS A 114 14.94 10.93 -0.87
CA LYS A 114 15.17 11.91 0.21
C LYS A 114 14.96 11.34 1.61
N ARG A 115 14.06 10.36 1.77
CA ARG A 115 13.75 9.72 3.07
C ARG A 115 14.56 8.46 3.33
N PHE A 116 14.96 7.75 2.29
CA PHE A 116 15.63 6.45 2.36
C PHE A 116 17.15 6.56 2.13
N GLY A 117 17.75 7.73 2.40
CA GLY A 117 19.20 7.93 2.31
C GLY A 117 19.78 7.73 0.91
N GLY A 118 19.05 8.17 -0.12
CA GLY A 118 19.41 8.02 -1.53
C GLY A 118 19.03 6.67 -2.14
N ARG A 119 18.52 5.72 -1.36
CA ARG A 119 18.06 4.41 -1.87
C ARG A 119 16.68 4.51 -2.50
N ARG A 120 16.43 3.64 -3.49
CA ARG A 120 15.08 3.38 -3.99
C ARG A 120 14.29 2.53 -2.98
N PRO A 121 12.95 2.60 -2.99
CA PRO A 121 12.12 1.68 -2.20
C PRO A 121 12.40 0.23 -2.58
N ASP A 122 12.38 -0.67 -1.59
CA ASP A 122 12.53 -2.11 -1.79
C ASP A 122 11.17 -2.77 -2.15
N LEU A 123 10.06 -2.13 -1.77
CA LEU A 123 8.68 -2.55 -2.05
C LEU A 123 7.77 -1.33 -2.25
N ALA A 124 6.77 -1.46 -3.12
CA ALA A 124 5.68 -0.49 -3.25
C ALA A 124 4.35 -1.10 -2.79
N ILE A 125 3.52 -0.34 -2.10
CA ILE A 125 2.18 -0.76 -1.68
C ILE A 125 1.18 0.30 -2.11
N SER A 126 0.05 -0.13 -2.67
CA SER A 126 -1.07 0.73 -2.99
C SER A 126 -2.32 0.25 -2.26
N GLY A 127 -2.93 1.10 -1.44
CA GLY A 127 -4.12 0.79 -0.65
C GLY A 127 -4.07 1.29 0.79
N ILE A 128 -4.96 0.84 1.68
CA ILE A 128 -6.05 -0.12 1.41
C ILE A 128 -7.24 0.60 0.80
N ASN A 129 -7.61 0.23 -0.42
CA ASN A 129 -8.71 0.86 -1.14
C ASN A 129 -10.07 0.63 -0.44
N ASN A 130 -10.89 1.68 -0.37
CA ASN A 130 -12.28 1.63 0.09
C ASN A 130 -13.19 1.06 -1.02
N GLY A 131 -13.12 -0.26 -1.21
CA GLY A 131 -13.83 -0.99 -2.26
C GLY A 131 -12.94 -2.03 -2.92
N ASN A 132 -13.55 -3.11 -3.41
CA ASN A 132 -12.82 -4.21 -4.04
C ASN A 132 -12.34 -3.83 -5.45
N ASN A 133 -11.17 -4.32 -5.84
CA ASN A 133 -10.62 -4.23 -7.18
C ASN A 133 -10.45 -5.64 -7.74
N SER A 134 -11.56 -6.24 -8.16
CA SER A 134 -11.63 -7.60 -8.71
C SER A 134 -12.28 -7.60 -10.09
N GLY A 135 -11.90 -8.57 -10.93
CA GLY A 135 -12.50 -8.75 -12.25
C GLY A 135 -12.37 -7.50 -13.14
N ILE A 136 -13.47 -7.08 -13.75
CA ILE A 136 -13.50 -5.98 -14.73
C ILE A 136 -13.12 -4.61 -14.15
N ALA A 137 -13.15 -4.45 -12.82
CA ALA A 137 -12.78 -3.18 -12.17
C ALA A 137 -11.26 -2.94 -12.13
N VAL A 138 -10.45 -3.99 -12.29
CA VAL A 138 -8.97 -3.93 -12.18
C VAL A 138 -8.33 -2.86 -13.08
N PRO A 139 -8.59 -2.79 -14.41
CA PRO A 139 -7.96 -1.79 -15.27
C PRO A 139 -8.38 -0.34 -15.00
N PHE A 140 -9.50 -0.12 -14.30
CA PHE A 140 -10.01 1.21 -13.97
C PHE A 140 -9.61 1.68 -12.57
N SER A 141 -9.03 0.81 -11.74
CA SER A 141 -8.64 1.14 -10.38
C SER A 141 -7.37 2.00 -10.36
N GLY A 142 -7.45 3.16 -9.70
CA GLY A 142 -6.29 4.00 -9.45
C GLY A 142 -5.33 3.36 -8.46
N THR A 143 -5.86 2.65 -7.46
CA THR A 143 -5.06 1.85 -6.53
C THR A 143 -4.24 0.79 -7.29
N VAL A 144 -4.85 0.06 -8.25
CA VAL A 144 -4.12 -0.89 -9.11
C VAL A 144 -3.12 -0.18 -10.02
N GLY A 145 -3.52 0.92 -10.67
CA GLY A 145 -2.66 1.69 -11.57
C GLY A 145 -1.38 2.19 -10.90
N ALA A 146 -1.47 2.63 -9.64
CA ALA A 146 -0.30 3.01 -8.85
C ALA A 146 0.68 1.84 -8.63
N ALA A 147 0.21 0.66 -8.24
CA ALA A 147 1.07 -0.51 -8.07
C ALA A 147 1.63 -1.00 -9.41
N ALA A 148 0.82 -1.02 -10.47
CA ALA A 148 1.26 -1.38 -11.81
C ALA A 148 2.40 -0.47 -12.29
N HIS A 149 2.31 0.84 -12.03
CA HIS A 149 3.39 1.79 -12.33
C HIS A 149 4.69 1.46 -11.59
N ALA A 150 4.62 1.18 -10.29
CA ALA A 150 5.78 0.76 -9.51
C ALA A 150 6.44 -0.51 -10.07
N SER A 151 5.62 -1.49 -10.46
CA SER A 151 6.05 -2.74 -11.09
C SER A 151 6.72 -2.53 -12.45
N ILE A 152 6.23 -1.59 -13.26
CA ILE A 152 6.89 -1.17 -14.51
C ILE A 152 8.28 -0.58 -14.24
N LEU A 153 8.42 0.20 -13.17
CA LEU A 153 9.70 0.77 -12.71
C LEU A 153 10.63 -0.26 -12.04
N GLY A 154 10.25 -1.53 -12.00
CA GLY A 154 11.05 -2.63 -11.44
C GLY A 154 10.96 -2.76 -9.92
N ILE A 155 10.02 -2.07 -9.26
CA ILE A 155 9.79 -2.22 -7.82
C ILE A 155 8.67 -3.25 -7.62
N PRO A 156 8.89 -4.35 -6.87
CA PRO A 156 7.81 -5.30 -6.56
C PRO A 156 6.70 -4.58 -5.80
N SER A 157 5.45 -4.89 -6.10
CA SER A 157 4.33 -4.14 -5.55
C SER A 157 3.10 -4.96 -5.16
N ILE A 158 2.38 -4.49 -4.14
CA ILE A 158 1.15 -5.09 -3.64
C ILE A 158 0.01 -4.07 -3.68
N VAL A 159 -1.15 -4.51 -4.15
CA VAL A 159 -2.43 -3.81 -4.07
C VAL A 159 -3.23 -4.44 -2.92
N PHE A 160 -3.72 -3.61 -2.02
CA PHE A 160 -4.68 -4.02 -1.00
C PHE A 160 -6.00 -3.28 -1.18
N SER A 161 -7.08 -4.04 -1.22
CA SER A 161 -8.44 -3.55 -1.39
C SER A 161 -9.35 -4.28 -0.42
N GLY A 162 -10.41 -3.63 0.07
CA GLY A 162 -11.37 -4.29 0.96
C GLY A 162 -12.75 -3.69 0.84
N GLN A 163 -13.77 -4.52 1.09
CA GLN A 163 -15.15 -4.08 1.01
C GLN A 163 -15.52 -3.19 2.21
N THR A 164 -15.74 -1.91 1.92
CA THR A 164 -16.12 -0.88 2.90
C THR A 164 -17.45 -0.25 2.52
N SER A 165 -18.19 0.30 3.50
CA SER A 165 -19.45 1.02 3.23
C SER A 165 -19.24 2.51 2.94
N HIS A 166 -18.22 3.13 3.54
CA HIS A 166 -17.87 4.53 3.32
C HIS A 166 -16.44 4.82 3.79
N ARG A 167 -15.88 5.93 3.29
CA ARG A 167 -14.56 6.44 3.67
C ARG A 167 -14.62 7.18 5.00
N HIS A 168 -13.50 7.15 5.72
CA HIS A 168 -13.37 7.84 7.00
C HIS A 168 -12.14 8.74 7.00
N ALA A 169 -12.26 9.94 7.57
CA ALA A 169 -11.11 10.82 7.75
C ALA A 169 -10.08 10.19 8.69
N TRP A 170 -8.79 10.42 8.43
CA TRP A 170 -7.67 9.94 9.24
C TRP A 170 -7.75 10.23 10.75
N LYS A 171 -8.47 11.31 11.12
CA LYS A 171 -8.66 11.77 12.50
C LYS A 171 -9.85 11.13 13.22
N ALA A 172 -10.72 10.44 12.49
CA ALA A 172 -11.82 9.70 13.09
C ALA A 172 -11.29 8.48 13.85
N ILE A 173 -12.10 7.93 14.75
CA ILE A 173 -11.83 6.60 15.32
C ILE A 173 -11.78 5.62 14.15
N PRO A 174 -10.66 4.91 13.92
CA PRO A 174 -10.58 3.99 12.81
C PRO A 174 -11.71 2.96 12.89
N PRO A 175 -12.46 2.73 11.81
CA PRO A 175 -13.47 1.68 11.77
C PRO A 175 -12.80 0.30 11.86
N LEU A 176 -13.60 -0.73 12.13
CA LEU A 176 -13.13 -2.12 12.22
C LEU A 176 -12.33 -2.52 10.98
N HIS A 177 -12.85 -2.21 9.78
CA HIS A 177 -12.21 -2.55 8.52
C HIS A 177 -10.80 -1.95 8.39
N SER A 178 -10.59 -0.68 8.76
CA SER A 178 -9.25 -0.08 8.69
C SER A 178 -8.25 -0.82 9.57
N ARG A 179 -8.63 -1.21 10.80
CA ARG A 179 -7.74 -1.96 11.71
C ARG A 179 -7.47 -3.37 11.20
N LEU A 180 -8.54 -4.08 10.84
CA LEU A 180 -8.48 -5.48 10.45
C LEU A 180 -7.72 -5.67 9.13
N TYR A 181 -8.06 -4.89 8.11
CA TYR A 181 -7.37 -4.96 6.82
C TYR A 181 -5.91 -4.54 6.93
N SER A 182 -5.59 -3.53 7.75
CA SER A 182 -4.19 -3.13 7.96
C SER A 182 -3.38 -4.19 8.70
N ALA A 183 -3.98 -4.90 9.66
CA ALA A 183 -3.34 -6.03 10.34
C ALA A 183 -3.06 -7.18 9.35
N LEU A 184 -4.05 -7.56 8.54
CA LEU A 184 -3.87 -8.59 7.50
C LEU A 184 -2.86 -8.19 6.43
N ALA A 185 -2.93 -6.95 5.93
CA ALA A 185 -2.00 -6.42 4.95
C ALA A 185 -0.57 -6.43 5.49
N THR A 186 -0.37 -5.96 6.73
CA THR A 186 0.94 -5.99 7.39
C THR A 186 1.46 -7.41 7.56
N ASN A 187 0.61 -8.36 7.94
CA ASN A 187 1.00 -9.77 8.07
C ASN A 187 1.41 -10.39 6.71
N LEU A 188 0.63 -10.12 5.66
CA LEU A 188 0.95 -10.57 4.30
C LEU A 188 2.26 -9.94 3.81
N THR A 189 2.45 -8.64 4.01
CA THR A 189 3.68 -7.93 3.67
C THR A 189 4.88 -8.52 4.40
N ASN A 190 4.78 -8.77 5.70
CA ASN A 190 5.89 -9.36 6.47
C ASN A 190 6.18 -10.81 6.03
N THR A 191 5.15 -11.59 5.72
CA THR A 191 5.31 -12.93 5.16
C THR A 191 6.06 -12.90 3.83
N LEU A 192 5.71 -11.97 2.93
CA LEU A 192 6.40 -11.78 1.65
C LEU A 192 7.86 -11.35 1.85
N LEU A 193 8.12 -10.41 2.76
CA LEU A 193 9.48 -9.95 3.03
C LEU A 193 10.36 -11.05 3.64
N ALA A 194 9.77 -11.91 4.47
CA ALA A 194 10.45 -13.05 5.07
C ALA A 194 10.85 -14.13 4.04
N SER A 195 10.24 -14.17 2.85
CA SER A 195 10.66 -15.10 1.79
C SER A 195 12.00 -14.70 1.15
N GLY A 196 12.46 -13.47 1.39
CA GLY A 196 13.67 -12.92 0.79
C GLY A 196 13.50 -12.48 -0.66
N PRO A 197 14.42 -11.63 -1.19
CA PRO A 197 14.38 -11.19 -2.56
C PRO A 197 14.79 -12.30 -3.56
N PRO A 198 14.28 -12.30 -4.80
CA PRO A 198 13.27 -11.37 -5.31
C PRO A 198 11.89 -11.65 -4.70
N TYR A 199 11.22 -10.61 -4.18
CA TYR A 199 9.93 -10.77 -3.50
C TYR A 199 8.82 -11.20 -4.46
N LEU A 200 8.86 -10.73 -5.70
CA LEU A 200 7.93 -11.10 -6.77
C LEU A 200 8.71 -11.28 -8.08
N PRO A 201 8.17 -12.05 -9.05
CA PRO A 201 8.73 -12.10 -10.39
C PRO A 201 8.82 -10.69 -11.02
N PRO A 202 9.76 -10.45 -11.95
CA PRO A 202 9.90 -9.15 -12.60
C PRO A 202 8.59 -8.65 -13.21
N LYS A 203 8.31 -7.35 -13.04
CA LYS A 203 7.10 -6.67 -13.54
C LYS A 203 5.79 -7.39 -13.16
N THR A 204 5.75 -7.96 -11.96
CA THR A 204 4.55 -8.58 -11.39
C THR A 204 4.10 -7.80 -10.16
N PHE A 205 2.79 -7.60 -10.01
CA PHE A 205 2.19 -7.09 -8.78
C PHE A 205 1.17 -8.07 -8.21
N LEU A 206 1.03 -8.06 -6.89
CA LEU A 206 0.05 -8.87 -6.17
C LEU A 206 -1.21 -8.03 -5.91
N ASN A 207 -2.39 -8.56 -6.21
CA ASN A 207 -3.68 -7.93 -5.95
C ASN A 207 -4.45 -8.71 -4.89
N VAL A 208 -4.71 -8.05 -3.76
CA VAL A 208 -5.28 -8.66 -2.55
C VAL A 208 -6.61 -7.98 -2.25
N ASN A 209 -7.70 -8.76 -2.25
CA ASN A 209 -9.03 -8.28 -1.89
C ASN A 209 -9.50 -8.95 -0.60
N PHE A 210 -9.77 -8.15 0.43
CA PHE A 210 -10.32 -8.59 1.70
C PHE A 210 -11.85 -8.67 1.62
N ALA A 211 -12.43 -9.76 2.13
CA ALA A 211 -13.87 -9.82 2.37
C ALA A 211 -14.31 -8.71 3.34
N ALA A 212 -15.62 -8.38 3.32
CA ALA A 212 -16.20 -7.40 4.23
C ALA A 212 -15.79 -7.69 5.69
N ALA A 213 -15.37 -6.64 6.40
CA ALA A 213 -15.08 -6.76 7.82
C ALA A 213 -16.40 -6.89 8.58
N ASP A 214 -16.63 -8.07 9.15
CA ASP A 214 -17.82 -8.38 9.94
C ASP A 214 -17.40 -8.58 11.40
N PRO A 215 -17.91 -7.76 12.35
CA PRO A 215 -17.65 -7.93 13.77
C PRO A 215 -18.04 -9.33 14.29
N GLY A 216 -19.07 -9.95 13.72
CA GLY A 216 -19.53 -11.28 14.10
C GLY A 216 -18.67 -12.43 13.54
N LEU A 217 -17.79 -12.14 12.59
CA LEU A 217 -16.82 -13.10 12.05
C LEU A 217 -15.43 -12.94 12.66
N CYS A 218 -15.18 -11.95 13.52
CA CYS A 218 -13.87 -11.77 14.16
C CYS A 218 -13.51 -12.91 15.13
N ASP A 219 -14.51 -13.61 15.68
CA ASP A 219 -14.31 -14.79 16.55
C ASP A 219 -14.19 -16.11 15.76
N GLN A 220 -14.26 -16.06 14.43
CA GLN A 220 -13.93 -17.19 13.57
C GLN A 220 -12.70 -16.83 12.77
N GLU A 221 -11.58 -17.50 13.04
CA GLU A 221 -10.22 -17.30 12.47
C GLU A 221 -10.12 -17.43 10.93
N ARG A 222 -11.06 -16.89 10.16
CA ARG A 222 -11.22 -17.09 8.73
C ARG A 222 -11.80 -15.84 8.08
N GLN A 223 -10.97 -14.82 7.91
CA GLN A 223 -11.27 -13.82 6.88
C GLN A 223 -10.90 -14.37 5.51
N ARG A 224 -11.86 -14.38 4.59
CA ARG A 224 -11.61 -14.77 3.21
C ARG A 224 -10.82 -13.66 2.51
N ILE A 225 -9.72 -14.05 1.87
CA ILE A 225 -8.89 -13.18 1.05
C ILE A 225 -8.93 -13.75 -0.36
N ALA A 226 -9.23 -12.91 -1.35
CA ALA A 226 -9.01 -13.23 -2.75
C ALA A 226 -7.65 -12.69 -3.18
N LEU A 227 -6.78 -13.58 -3.63
CA LEU A 227 -5.42 -13.28 -4.05
C LEU A 227 -5.29 -13.49 -5.56
N SER A 228 -4.73 -12.52 -6.28
CA SER A 228 -4.44 -12.64 -7.70
C SER A 228 -3.09 -12.00 -7.99
N ALA A 229 -2.27 -12.60 -8.86
CA ALA A 229 -1.01 -12.01 -9.31
C ALA A 229 -1.15 -11.57 -10.77
N TYR A 230 -0.64 -10.38 -11.10
CA TYR A 230 -0.69 -9.79 -12.43
C TYR A 230 0.72 -9.52 -12.95
N SER A 231 1.10 -10.15 -14.06
CA SER A 231 2.37 -9.96 -14.76
C SER A 231 2.16 -9.05 -15.97
N LEU A 232 3.00 -8.02 -16.08
CA LEU A 232 2.97 -7.06 -17.18
C LEU A 232 3.92 -7.44 -18.33
N GLN A 233 4.50 -8.65 -18.30
CA GLN A 233 5.46 -9.12 -19.31
C GLN A 233 4.84 -9.99 -20.42
N ARG A 234 3.73 -10.71 -20.18
CA ARG A 234 2.93 -11.54 -21.13
C ARG A 234 1.76 -12.22 -20.39
N ASP A 235 0.79 -12.79 -21.12
CA ASP A 235 -0.38 -13.51 -20.60
C ASP A 235 -0.02 -14.48 -19.46
N ILE A 236 -0.73 -14.36 -18.35
CA ILE A 236 -0.61 -15.31 -17.23
C ILE A 236 -1.53 -16.49 -17.52
N ILE A 237 -0.96 -17.62 -17.92
CA ILE A 237 -1.65 -18.90 -17.87
C ILE A 237 -1.63 -19.38 -16.42
N VAL A 238 -2.67 -19.08 -15.64
CA VAL A 238 -2.85 -19.67 -14.31
C VAL A 238 -3.44 -21.06 -14.49
N ARG A 239 -2.60 -22.10 -14.41
CA ARG A 239 -3.07 -23.49 -14.29
C ARG A 239 -3.49 -23.72 -12.84
N LEU A 240 -4.79 -23.67 -12.57
CA LEU A 240 -5.33 -24.10 -11.28
C LEU A 240 -5.39 -25.63 -11.28
N GLU A 241 -4.31 -26.29 -10.86
CA GLU A 241 -4.35 -27.71 -10.55
C GLU A 241 -4.94 -27.89 -9.15
N ARG A 242 -6.10 -28.55 -9.09
CA ARG A 242 -6.67 -29.03 -7.85
C ARG A 242 -5.84 -30.26 -7.45
N SER A 243 -5.06 -30.18 -6.38
CA SER A 243 -4.44 -31.38 -5.81
C SER A 243 -5.54 -32.37 -5.38
N PRO A 244 -5.31 -33.69 -5.56
CA PRO A 244 -6.29 -34.75 -5.35
C PRO A 244 -6.81 -34.83 -3.91
#